data_AF-A0A752C0R4-F1
#
_entry.id   AF-A0A752C0R4-F1
#
_cell.length_a   1.000
_cell.length_b   1.000
_cell.length_c   1.000
_cell.angle_alpha   90.00
_cell.angle_beta   90.00
_cell.angle_gamma   90.00
#
_symmetry.space_group_name_H-M   'P 1'
#
loop_
_entity.id
_entity.type
_entity.pdbx_description
1 polymer ?
#
loop_
_entity_poly.entity_id
_entity_poly.type
_entity_poly.pdbx_seq_one_letter_code
_entity_poly.pdbx_strand_id
1 'polypeptide(L)' 'MTKEYLPHQKRVMDEHEELCGRIKELEAYIAGDEFARLLFVDRIILIKQLDTMKAYDLILRARIARF' A
#
# COMPACT_ATOMS: atom_id res chain seq x y z
N MET A 1 -14.38 -4.74 26.51
CA MET A 1 -14.81 -5.75 25.52
C MET A 1 -13.89 -5.64 24.31
N THR A 2 -13.06 -6.65 24.06
CA THR A 2 -12.29 -6.76 22.83
C THR A 2 -13.26 -7.04 21.69
N LYS A 3 -13.34 -6.14 20.69
CA LYS A 3 -14.19 -6.32 19.51
C LYS A 3 -13.63 -7.49 18.70
N GLU A 4 -14.39 -8.57 18.59
CA GLU A 4 -13.97 -9.75 17.84
C GLU A 4 -14.37 -9.58 16.37
N TYR A 5 -13.37 -9.40 15.50
CA TYR A 5 -13.60 -9.22 14.07
C TYR A 5 -13.98 -10.54 13.39
N LEU A 6 -14.95 -10.48 12.47
CA LEU A 6 -15.29 -11.59 11.59
C LEU A 6 -14.09 -11.94 10.70
N PRO A 7 -13.96 -13.20 10.22
CA PRO A 7 -12.81 -13.62 9.42
C PRO A 7 -12.53 -12.74 8.20
N HIS A 8 -13.58 -12.28 7.52
CA HIS A 8 -13.43 -11.39 6.35
C HIS A 8 -12.96 -9.98 6.74
N GLN A 9 -13.25 -9.52 7.96
CA GLN A 9 -12.80 -8.21 8.46
C GLN A 9 -11.32 -8.29 8.83
N LYS A 10 -10.89 -9.36 9.52
CA LYS A 10 -9.48 -9.64 9.82
C LYS A 10 -8.65 -9.67 8.54
N ARG A 11 -9.09 -10.42 7.52
CA ARG A 11 -8.43 -10.47 6.21
C ARG A 11 -8.19 -9.08 5.61
N VAL A 12 -9.14 -8.16 5.73
CA VAL A 12 -9.01 -6.80 5.17
C VAL A 12 -8.06 -5.94 6.01
N MET A 13 -8.03 -6.13 7.32
CA MET A 13 -7.06 -5.47 8.20
C MET A 13 -5.64 -5.95 7.92
N ASP A 14 -5.45 -7.26 7.81
CA ASP A 14 -4.15 -7.88 7.50
C ASP A 14 -3.65 -7.40 6.13
N GLU A 15 -4.54 -7.37 5.12
CA GLU A 15 -4.23 -6.89 3.78
C GLU A 15 -3.86 -5.39 3.77
N HIS A 16 -4.52 -4.56 4.57
CA HIS A 16 -4.18 -3.15 4.71
C HIS A 16 -2.81 -2.95 5.38
N GLU A 17 -2.50 -3.74 6.41
CA GLU A 17 -1.20 -3.69 7.08
C GLU A 17 -0.05 -4.09 6.14
N GLU A 18 -0.21 -5.18 5.40
CA GLU A 18 0.77 -5.62 4.39
C GLU A 18 0.96 -4.54 3.31
N LEU A 19 -0.14 -3.98 2.78
CA LEU A 19 -0.09 -2.95 1.76
C LEU A 19 0.61 -1.67 2.26
N CYS A 20 0.33 -1.24 3.49
CA CYS A 20 1.00 -0.09 4.12
C CYS A 20 2.51 -0.31 4.20
N GLY A 21 2.95 -1.51 4.59
CA GLY A 21 4.37 -1.88 4.62
C GLY A 21 5.02 -1.74 3.25
N ARG A 22 4.39 -2.32 2.22
CA ARG A 22 4.88 -2.28 0.84
C ARG A 22 4.90 -0.86 0.25
N ILE A 23 3.91 -0.03 0.58
CA ILE A 23 3.89 1.40 0.18
C ILE A 23 5.12 2.10 0.77
N LYS A 24 5.37 1.94 2.07
CA LYS A 24 6.49 2.57 2.76
C LYS A 24 7.84 2.18 2.16
N GLU A 25 8.02 0.90 1.85
CA GLU A 25 9.24 0.39 1.21
C GLU A 25 9.43 0.98 -0.19
N LEU A 26 8.36 1.04 -0.99
CA LEU A 26 8.43 1.59 -2.34
C LEU A 26 8.66 3.11 -2.33
N GLU A 27 8.05 3.83 -1.40
CA GLU A 27 8.32 5.27 -1.20
C GLU A 27 9.79 5.51 -0.84
N ALA A 28 10.34 4.71 0.08
CA ALA A 28 11.74 4.80 0.46
C ALA A 28 12.67 4.51 -0.73
N TYR A 29 12.34 3.51 -1.55
CA TYR A 29 13.10 3.20 -2.76
C TYR A 29 13.07 4.35 -3.79
N ILE A 30 11.87 4.88 -4.08
CA ILE A 30 11.69 5.98 -5.04
C ILE A 30 12.40 7.26 -4.59
N ALA A 31 12.52 7.49 -3.27
CA ALA A 31 13.27 8.61 -2.71
C ALA A 31 14.80 8.43 -2.78
N GLY A 32 15.30 7.24 -3.10
CA GLY A 32 16.72 6.92 -3.11
C GLY A 32 17.43 7.20 -4.44
N ASP A 33 18.77 7.28 -4.38
CA ASP A 33 19.61 7.58 -5.55
C ASP A 33 19.57 6.50 -6.64
N GLU A 34 19.29 5.24 -6.27
CA GLU A 34 19.20 4.14 -7.22
C GLU A 34 18.02 4.31 -8.18
N PHE A 35 16.88 4.80 -7.67
CA PHE A 35 15.72 5.11 -8.50
C PHE A 35 16.07 6.14 -9.58
N ALA A 36 16.88 7.16 -9.24
CA ALA A 36 17.29 8.19 -10.19
C ALA A 36 18.13 7.63 -11.36
N ARG A 37 18.80 6.50 -11.16
CA ARG A 37 19.66 5.83 -12.15
C ARG A 37 18.89 4.89 -13.10
N LEU A 38 17.62 4.59 -12.80
CA LEU A 38 16.79 3.75 -13.66
C LEU A 38 16.45 4.45 -14.99
N LEU A 39 16.13 3.64 -16.00
CA LEU A 39 15.57 4.16 -17.24
C LEU A 39 14.26 4.90 -16.95
N PHE A 40 13.96 5.92 -17.76
CA PHE A 40 12.76 6.72 -17.59
C PHE A 40 11.48 5.86 -17.53
N VAL A 41 11.39 4.83 -18.37
CA VAL A 41 10.21 3.95 -18.41
C VAL A 41 10.01 3.17 -17.10
N ASP A 42 11.09 2.67 -16.50
CA ASP A 42 11.04 1.91 -15.25
C ASP A 42 10.63 2.81 -14.08
N ARG A 43 11.14 4.05 -14.06
CA ARG A 43 10.72 5.06 -13.07
C ARG A 43 9.23 5.34 -13.14
N ILE A 44 8.69 5.51 -14.35
CA ILE A 44 7.25 5.74 -14.54
C ILE A 44 6.42 4.55 -14.08
N ILE A 45 6.87 3.32 -14.34
CA ILE A 45 6.19 2.10 -13.88
C ILE A 45 6.12 2.07 -12.35
N LEU A 46 7.23 2.32 -11.66
CA LEU A 46 7.28 2.32 -10.20
C LEU A 46 6.43 3.43 -9.57
N ILE A 47 6.41 4.62 -10.16
CA ILE A 47 5.52 5.70 -9.72
C ILE A 47 4.05 5.28 -9.86
N LYS A 48 3.66 4.74 -11.03
CA LYS A 48 2.29 4.26 -11.26
C LYS A 48 1.91 3.12 -10.31
N GLN A 49 2.85 2.24 -10.00
CA GLN A 49 2.65 1.19 -9.01
C GLN A 49 2.36 1.79 -7.63
N LEU A 50 3.16 2.76 -7.18
CA LEU A 50 2.95 3.44 -5.91
C LEU A 50 1.58 4.14 -5.86
N ASP A 51 1.21 4.87 -6.91
CA ASP A 51 -0.08 5.55 -7.01
C ASP A 51 -1.24 4.55 -6.92
N THR A 52 -1.13 3.42 -7.61
CA THR A 52 -2.14 2.35 -7.59
C THR A 52 -2.26 1.73 -6.20
N MET A 53 -1.13 1.48 -5.52
CA MET A 53 -1.13 0.95 -4.16
C MET A 53 -1.76 1.93 -3.17
N LYS A 54 -1.47 3.23 -3.28
CA LYS A 54 -2.12 4.27 -2.46
C LYS A 54 -3.62 4.37 -2.71
N ALA A 55 -4.05 4.27 -3.97
CA ALA A 55 -5.47 4.22 -4.29
C ALA A 55 -6.13 2.99 -3.65
N TYR A 56 -5.46 1.84 -3.64
CA TYR A 56 -5.98 0.64 -2.98
C TYR A 56 -6.03 0.76 -1.46
N ASP A 57 -5.02 1.37 -0.84
CA ASP A 57 -5.01 1.68 0.60
C ASP A 57 -6.23 2.51 1.02
N LEU A 58 -6.61 3.52 0.23
CA LEU A 58 -7.83 4.30 0.48
C LEU A 58 -9.10 3.44 0.47
N ILE A 59 -9.19 2.47 -0.44
CA ILE A 59 -10.32 1.52 -0.50
C ILE A 59 -10.34 0.65 0.75
N LEU A 60 -9.20 0.11 1.17
CA LEU A 60 -9.11 -0.74 2.36
C LEU A 60 -9.48 0.05 3.63
N ARG A 61 -8.99 1.28 3.79
CA ARG A 61 -9.39 2.19 4.89
C ARG A 61 -10.90 2.42 4.92
N ALA A 62 -11.51 2.69 3.75
CA ALA A 62 -12.94 2.87 3.64
C ALA A 62 -13.73 1.61 4.02
N ARG A 63 -13.21 0.42 3.72
CA ARG A 63 -13.81 -0.86 4.15
C ARG A 63 -13.67 -1.05 5.66
N ILE A 64 -12.49 -0.81 6.22
CA ILE A 64 -12.21 -0.94 7.66
C ILE A 64 -13.10 0.00 8.48
N ALA A 65 -13.32 1.22 8.02
CA ALA A 65 -14.20 2.20 8.68
C ALA A 65 -15.67 1.73 8.79
N ARG A 66 -16.08 0.68 8.07
CA ARG A 66 -17.43 0.10 8.11
C ARG A 66 -17.54 -1.13 9.02
N PHE A 67 -16.44 -1.60 9.63
CA PHE A 67 -16.42 -2.77 10.51
C PHE A 67 -16.74 -2.41 11.96
#